data_AF-A0A958AIB3-F1
#
_entry.id   AF-A0A958AIB3-F1
#
_cell.length_a   1.000
_cell.length_b   1.000
_cell.length_c   1.000
_cell.angle_alpha   90.00
_cell.angle_beta   90.00
_cell.angle_gamma   90.00
#
_symmetry.space_group_name_H-M   'P 1'
#
loop_
_entity.id
_entity.type
_entity.pdbx_description
1 polymer ?
#
loop_
_entity_poly.entity_id
_entity_poly.type
_entity_poly.pdbx_seq_one_letter_code
_entity_poly.pdbx_strand_id
1 'polypeptide(L)'
;AFLDSTVDYLIPVEAGKLGGRYPTPYSTFVRLRAEEQSPAPAQPATRAPAAPRAAAPTKRKLSWKEQRELETIEAQIAAWETAKPEALDAMSHCGDDYIKLQKLSDEITVLDDKLEGVLERWLELSEV
;
A
#
# COMPACT_ATOMS: atom_id res chain seq x y z
N ALA A 1 -2.65 13.85 -3.33
CA ALA A 1 -2.53 14.63 -4.57
C ALA A 1 -3.15 13.82 -5.70
N PHE A 2 -3.81 14.42 -6.69
CA PHE A 2 -4.53 13.69 -7.76
C PHE A 2 -3.66 12.66 -8.52
N LEU A 3 -2.39 12.99 -8.76
CA LEU A 3 -1.42 12.12 -9.45
C LEU A 3 -1.01 10.88 -8.64
N ASP A 4 -1.20 10.91 -7.32
CA ASP A 4 -0.88 9.81 -6.41
C ASP A 4 -1.90 8.68 -6.52
N SER A 5 -3.15 9.03 -6.82
CA SER A 5 -4.30 8.13 -6.88
C SER A 5 -4.66 7.66 -8.30
N THR A 6 -3.97 8.15 -9.33
CA THR A 6 -4.37 7.94 -10.74
C THR A 6 -3.26 7.39 -11.63
N VAL A 7 -2.05 7.21 -11.11
CA VAL A 7 -0.87 6.87 -11.91
C VAL A 7 -0.13 5.69 -11.29
N ASP A 8 0.03 4.60 -12.05
CA ASP A 8 0.77 3.39 -11.63
C ASP A 8 2.29 3.55 -11.61
N TYR A 9 2.87 4.36 -12.52
CA TYR A 9 4.31 4.56 -12.59
C TYR A 9 4.70 5.92 -13.19
N LEU A 10 5.83 6.46 -12.73
CA LEU A 10 6.42 7.71 -13.22
C LEU A 10 7.71 7.44 -14.00
N ILE A 11 7.89 8.17 -15.10
CA ILE A 11 9.12 8.13 -15.91
C ILE A 11 9.63 9.57 -16.04
N PRO A 12 10.70 9.97 -15.32
CA PRO A 12 11.27 11.29 -15.47
C PRO A 12 11.99 11.41 -16.81
N VAL A 13 11.87 12.57 -17.45
CA VAL A 13 12.64 12.90 -18.65
C VAL A 13 13.66 13.97 -18.29
N GLU A 14 14.94 13.66 -18.47
CA GLU A 14 16.04 14.61 -18.28
C GLU A 14 16.89 14.70 -19.52
N ALA A 15 17.16 15.94 -19.97
CA ALA A 15 17.98 16.23 -21.15
C ALA A 15 17.58 15.40 -22.40
N GLY A 16 16.28 15.20 -22.60
CA GLY A 16 15.73 14.43 -23.73
C GLY A 16 15.86 12.91 -23.62
N LYS A 17 16.29 12.39 -22.46
CA LYS A 17 16.39 10.96 -22.19
C LYS A 17 15.33 10.53 -21.17
N LEU A 18 14.63 9.45 -21.47
CA LEU A 18 13.71 8.79 -20.55
C LEU A 18 14.53 8.11 -19.44
N GLY A 19 14.21 8.43 -18.19
CA GLY A 19 14.78 7.81 -17.00
C GLY A 19 14.16 6.44 -16.68
N GLY A 20 14.58 5.87 -15.55
CA GLY A 20 14.01 4.61 -15.05
C GLY A 20 12.54 4.72 -14.68
N ARG A 21 11.82 3.59 -14.68
CA ARG A 21 10.45 3.51 -14.17
C ARG A 21 10.49 3.59 -12.64
N TYR A 22 9.79 4.57 -12.08
CA TYR A 22 9.63 4.73 -10.64
C TYR A 22 8.24 4.23 -10.23
N PRO A 23 8.14 3.18 -9.40
CA PRO A 23 6.87 2.65 -8.89
C PRO A 23 6.39 3.43 -7.65
N THR A 24 6.89 4.66 -7.44
CA THR A 24 6.56 5.47 -6.25
C THR A 24 5.61 6.59 -6.61
N PRO A 25 4.78 7.04 -5.66
CA PRO A 25 3.86 8.13 -5.91
C PRO A 25 4.57 9.47 -6.21
N TYR A 26 3.88 10.40 -6.89
CA TYR A 26 4.46 11.65 -7.40
C TYR A 26 5.07 12.53 -6.30
N SER A 27 4.46 12.55 -5.12
CA SER A 27 4.97 13.31 -3.97
C SER A 27 6.36 12.84 -3.53
N THR A 28 6.65 11.54 -3.62
CA THR A 28 7.98 10.99 -3.32
C THR A 28 9.01 11.41 -4.36
N PHE A 29 8.63 11.41 -5.64
CA PHE A 29 9.49 11.87 -6.72
C PHE A 29 9.89 13.35 -6.57
N VAL A 30 8.94 14.22 -6.21
CA VAL A 30 9.21 15.65 -5.97
C VAL A 30 10.15 15.87 -4.78
N ARG A 31 9.99 15.11 -3.69
CA ARG A 31 10.88 15.19 -2.52
C ARG A 31 12.31 14.80 -2.87
N LEU A 32 12.49 13.66 -3.55
CA LEU A 32 13.81 13.21 -3.98
C LEU A 32 14.48 14.24 -4.90
N ARG A 33 13.72 14.82 -5.83
CA ARG A 33 14.20 15.90 -6.70
C ARG A 33 14.62 17.16 -5.95
N ALA A 34 13.85 17.57 -4.95
CA ALA A 34 14.19 18.72 -4.13
C ALA A 34 15.45 18.47 -3.28
N GLU A 35 15.65 17.22 -2.84
CA GLU A 35 16.85 16.80 -2.10
C GLU A 35 18.09 16.75 -3.01
N GLU A 36 17.94 16.30 -4.26
CA GLU A 36 19.02 16.31 -5.27
C GLU A 36 19.36 17.72 -5.80
N GLN A 37 18.37 18.61 -5.91
CA GLN A 37 18.56 19.99 -6.40
C GLN A 37 18.96 20.98 -5.29
N SER A 38 18.97 20.57 -4.03
CA SER A 38 19.47 21.42 -2.95
C SER A 38 21.01 21.43 -2.98
N PRO A 39 21.66 22.58 -3.21
CA PRO A 39 23.11 22.66 -3.10
C PRO A 39 23.50 22.38 -1.65
N ALA A 40 24.23 21.28 -1.44
CA ALA A 40 24.83 20.97 -0.14
C ALA A 40 25.68 22.17 0.32
N PRO A 41 25.53 22.66 1.57
CA PRO A 41 26.50 23.61 2.10
C PRO A 41 27.86 22.92 2.20
N ALA A 42 28.83 23.43 1.43
CA ALA A 42 30.22 23.01 1.49
C ALA A 42 30.77 23.25 2.91
N GLN A 43 31.11 22.17 3.63
CA GLN A 43 31.97 22.24 4.81
C GLN A 43 33.39 21.80 4.43
N PRO A 44 34.42 22.58 4.82
CA PRO A 44 35.80 22.26 4.51
C PRO A 44 36.27 21.03 5.30
N ALA A 45 37.14 20.25 4.65
CA ALA A 45 37.77 19.07 5.21
C ALA A 45 38.57 19.42 6.47
N THR A 46 38.22 18.81 7.60
CA THR A 46 39.18 18.58 8.68
C THR A 46 38.98 17.15 9.18
N ARG A 47 40.04 16.37 9.03
CA ARG A 47 40.12 14.95 9.36
C ARG A 47 40.32 14.84 10.88
N ALA A 48 39.29 14.43 11.61
CA ALA A 48 39.33 14.05 13.03
C ALA A 48 38.48 12.77 13.22
N PRO A 49 38.79 11.92 14.22
CA PRO A 49 38.47 10.49 14.19
C PRO A 49 36.96 10.23 14.18
N ALA A 50 36.58 9.22 13.39
CA ALA A 50 35.20 8.86 13.10
C ALA A 50 34.41 8.55 14.38
N ALA A 51 33.53 9.47 14.76
CA ALA A 51 32.38 9.16 15.61
C ALA A 51 31.51 8.11 14.88
N PRO A 52 30.89 7.17 15.63
CA PRO A 52 30.11 6.11 15.01
C PRO A 52 28.98 6.76 14.22
N ARG A 53 28.98 6.52 12.91
CA ARG A 53 27.94 6.95 11.99
C ARG A 53 26.62 6.41 12.53
N ALA A 54 25.79 7.28 13.08
CA ALA A 54 24.43 6.97 13.47
C ALA A 54 23.78 6.28 12.27
N ALA A 55 23.42 5.00 12.44
CA ALA A 55 22.80 4.21 11.42
C ALA A 55 21.54 4.97 10.97
N ALA A 56 21.48 5.32 9.68
CA ALA A 56 20.27 5.84 9.08
C ALA A 56 19.12 4.87 9.43
N PRO A 57 17.88 5.36 9.68
CA PRO A 57 16.76 4.50 9.99
C PRO A 57 16.56 3.53 8.83
N THR A 58 16.99 2.30 9.02
CA THR A 58 16.79 1.24 8.05
C THR A 58 15.31 0.95 8.06
N LYS A 59 14.61 1.28 6.97
CA LYS A 59 13.24 0.78 6.72
C LYS A 59 13.23 -0.70 7.07
N ARG A 60 12.30 -1.10 7.95
CA ARG A 60 12.29 -2.46 8.46
C ARG A 60 11.96 -3.34 7.26
N LYS A 61 12.76 -4.37 7.01
CA LYS A 61 12.33 -5.39 6.04
C LYS A 61 11.31 -6.26 6.73
N LEU A 62 10.16 -6.45 6.08
CA LEU A 62 9.16 -7.44 6.48
C LEU A 62 9.85 -8.79 6.75
N SER A 63 9.56 -9.35 7.91
CA SER A 63 9.96 -10.71 8.29
C SER A 63 9.27 -11.73 7.37
N TRP A 64 9.85 -12.91 7.24
CA TRP A 64 9.26 -14.03 6.50
C TRP A 64 7.82 -14.33 6.94
N LYS A 65 7.53 -14.16 8.24
CA LYS A 65 6.18 -14.35 8.79
C LYS A 65 5.22 -13.27 8.31
N GLU A 66 5.66 -12.03 8.27
CA GLU A 66 4.86 -10.87 7.83
C GLU A 66 4.60 -10.94 6.33
N GLN A 67 5.57 -11.41 5.53
CA GLN A 67 5.36 -11.68 4.10
C GLN A 67 4.30 -12.75 3.86
N ARG A 68 4.37 -13.88 4.59
CA ARG A 68 3.36 -14.95 4.52
C ARG A 68 1.98 -14.47 4.96
N GLU A 69 1.92 -13.63 5.98
CA GLU A 69 0.68 -13.00 6.46
C GLU A 69 0.08 -12.12 5.37
N LEU A 70 0.89 -11.28 4.72
CA LEU A 70 0.47 -10.41 3.62
C LEU A 70 -0.08 -11.21 2.43
N GLU A 71 0.62 -12.28 2.01
CA GLU A 71 0.13 -13.18 0.95
C GLU A 71 -1.21 -13.86 1.32
N THR A 72 -1.39 -14.20 2.60
CA THR A 72 -2.64 -14.82 3.09
C THR A 72 -3.78 -13.79 3.09
N ILE A 73 -3.49 -12.59 3.56
CA ILE A 73 -4.44 -11.48 3.59
C ILE A 73 -4.91 -11.14 2.17
N GLU A 74 -4.01 -11.02 1.20
CA GLU A 74 -4.37 -10.75 -0.20
C GLU A 74 -5.29 -11.83 -0.77
N ALA A 75 -5.01 -13.10 -0.50
CA ALA A 75 -5.88 -14.21 -0.92
C ALA A 75 -7.27 -14.16 -0.25
N GLN A 76 -7.33 -13.78 1.04
CA GLN A 76 -8.58 -13.64 1.77
C GLN A 76 -9.41 -12.46 1.24
N ILE A 77 -8.80 -11.31 0.99
CA ILE A 77 -9.46 -10.15 0.41
C ILE A 77 -10.06 -10.52 -0.95
N ALA A 78 -9.30 -11.13 -1.85
CA ALA A 78 -9.80 -11.55 -3.16
C ALA A 78 -10.99 -12.53 -3.07
N ALA A 79 -10.94 -13.46 -2.13
CA ALA A 79 -12.05 -14.39 -1.89
C ALA A 79 -13.31 -13.67 -1.38
N TRP A 80 -13.16 -12.74 -0.44
CA TRP A 80 -14.29 -12.00 0.13
C TRP A 80 -14.87 -10.95 -0.83
N GLU A 81 -14.03 -10.31 -1.64
CA GLU A 81 -14.46 -9.42 -2.73
C GLU A 81 -15.26 -10.17 -3.81
N THR A 82 -15.02 -11.47 -3.98
CA THR A 82 -15.82 -12.33 -4.87
C THR A 82 -17.10 -12.83 -4.20
N ALA A 83 -17.03 -13.21 -2.93
CA ALA A 83 -18.17 -13.76 -2.20
C ALA A 83 -19.28 -12.72 -1.94
N LYS A 84 -18.92 -11.45 -1.70
CA LYS A 84 -19.88 -10.36 -1.44
C LYS A 84 -20.85 -10.11 -2.60
N PRO A 85 -20.42 -9.94 -3.86
CA PRO A 85 -21.35 -9.80 -4.98
C PRO A 85 -22.17 -11.06 -5.25
N GLU A 86 -21.62 -12.27 -5.02
CA GLU A 86 -22.39 -13.51 -5.09
C GLU A 86 -23.51 -13.55 -4.04
N ALA A 87 -23.24 -13.11 -2.81
CA ALA A 87 -24.25 -13.01 -1.75
C ALA A 87 -25.34 -11.97 -2.09
N LEU A 88 -24.96 -10.83 -2.68
CA LEU A 88 -25.90 -9.80 -3.15
C LEU A 88 -26.78 -10.29 -4.32
N ASP A 89 -26.21 -11.05 -5.25
CA ASP A 89 -26.93 -11.67 -6.35
C ASP A 89 -27.93 -12.72 -5.84
N ALA A 90 -27.48 -13.60 -4.93
CA ALA A 90 -28.34 -14.56 -4.25
C ALA A 90 -29.49 -13.89 -3.49
N MET A 91 -29.25 -12.72 -2.87
CA MET A 91 -30.27 -11.94 -2.18
C MET A 91 -31.34 -11.42 -3.16
N SER A 92 -30.94 -11.03 -4.37
CA SER A 92 -31.86 -10.58 -5.43
C SER A 92 -32.74 -11.72 -5.96
N HIS A 93 -32.30 -12.96 -5.84
CA HIS A 93 -33.04 -14.16 -6.24
C HIS A 93 -33.88 -14.79 -5.12
N CYS A 94 -33.73 -14.36 -3.87
CA CYS A 94 -34.40 -14.93 -2.69
C CYS A 94 -35.45 -13.98 -2.07
N GLY A 95 -36.12 -13.15 -2.87
CA GLY A 95 -37.08 -12.15 -2.38
C GLY A 95 -38.28 -12.73 -1.60
N ASP A 96 -38.59 -14.01 -1.78
CA ASP A 96 -39.75 -14.67 -1.17
C ASP A 96 -39.44 -15.31 0.20
N ASP A 97 -38.15 -15.44 0.56
CA ASP A 97 -37.70 -16.10 1.80
C ASP A 97 -36.98 -15.11 2.72
N TYR A 98 -37.77 -14.44 3.55
CA TYR A 98 -37.30 -13.41 4.49
C TYR A 98 -36.20 -13.91 5.44
N ILE A 99 -36.24 -15.17 5.86
CA ILE A 99 -35.22 -15.73 6.76
C ILE A 99 -33.88 -15.89 6.04
N LYS A 100 -33.89 -16.35 4.78
CA LYS A 100 -32.67 -16.40 3.96
C LYS A 100 -32.13 -15.01 3.65
N LEU A 101 -33.02 -14.07 3.36
CA LEU A 101 -32.65 -12.69 3.07
C LEU A 101 -31.96 -12.02 4.27
N GLN A 102 -32.49 -12.23 5.48
CA GLN A 102 -31.86 -11.76 6.70
C GLN A 102 -30.46 -12.38 6.91
N LYS A 103 -30.33 -13.70 6.73
CA LYS A 103 -29.03 -14.39 6.85
C LYS A 103 -28.00 -13.89 5.84
N LEU A 104 -28.39 -13.70 4.59
CA LEU A 104 -27.51 -13.16 3.55
C LEU A 104 -27.09 -11.72 3.88
N SER A 105 -28.02 -10.90 4.40
CA SER A 105 -27.70 -9.55 4.86
C SER A 105 -26.71 -9.57 6.03
N ASP A 106 -26.89 -10.45 7.02
CA ASP A 106 -25.96 -10.62 8.14
C ASP A 106 -24.58 -11.13 7.66
N GLU A 107 -24.56 -12.01 6.66
CA GLU A 107 -23.31 -12.51 6.08
C GLU A 107 -22.53 -11.41 5.35
N ILE A 108 -23.23 -10.55 4.60
CA ILE A 108 -22.64 -9.40 3.92
C ILE A 108 -22.06 -8.42 4.95
N THR A 109 -22.78 -8.08 6.02
CA THR A 109 -22.27 -7.16 7.05
C THR A 109 -21.04 -7.73 7.77
N VAL A 110 -21.05 -9.03 8.07
CA VAL A 110 -19.89 -9.71 8.67
C VAL A 110 -18.70 -9.77 7.69
N LEU A 111 -18.94 -9.95 6.40
CA LEU A 111 -17.88 -9.91 5.39
C LEU A 111 -17.28 -8.50 5.25
N ASP A 112 -18.11 -7.46 5.33
CA ASP A 112 -17.66 -6.06 5.33
C ASP A 112 -16.76 -5.74 6.54
N ASP A 113 -17.20 -6.10 7.75
CA ASP A 113 -16.42 -5.88 8.98
C ASP A 113 -15.06 -6.61 8.94
N LYS A 114 -15.07 -7.85 8.44
CA LYS A 114 -13.82 -8.63 8.24
C LYS A 114 -12.90 -8.01 7.20
N LEU A 115 -13.44 -7.52 6.08
CA LEU A 115 -12.67 -6.84 5.05
C LEU A 115 -12.00 -5.59 5.62
N GLU A 116 -12.73 -4.77 6.35
CA GLU A 116 -12.20 -3.54 6.94
C GLU A 116 -11.03 -3.82 7.90
N GLY A 117 -11.19 -4.78 8.83
CA GLY A 117 -10.12 -5.14 9.76
C GLY A 117 -8.88 -5.75 9.07
N VAL A 118 -9.09 -6.55 8.02
CA VAL A 118 -7.99 -7.16 7.27
C VAL A 118 -7.27 -6.13 6.37
N LEU A 119 -8.00 -5.16 5.82
CA LEU A 119 -7.42 -4.04 5.06
C LEU A 119 -6.57 -3.14 5.96
N GLU A 120 -7.02 -2.85 7.19
CA GLU A 120 -6.23 -2.10 8.17
C GLU A 120 -4.91 -2.84 8.47
N ARG A 121 -4.98 -4.15 8.71
CA ARG A 121 -3.80 -4.98 8.94
C ARG A 121 -2.85 -5.04 7.74
N TRP A 122 -3.40 -5.15 6.53
CA TRP A 122 -2.61 -5.11 5.30
C TRP A 122 -1.88 -3.78 5.16
N LEU A 123 -2.56 -2.66 5.45
CA LEU A 123 -1.97 -1.33 5.41
C LEU A 123 -0.79 -1.22 6.38
N GLU A 124 -0.97 -1.66 7.64
CA GLU A 124 0.12 -1.67 8.64
C GLU A 124 1.35 -2.43 8.12
N LEU A 125 1.15 -3.61 7.54
CA LEU A 125 2.23 -4.43 7.00
C LEU A 125 2.88 -3.79 5.76
N SER A 126 2.10 -3.07 4.95
CA SER A 126 2.60 -2.41 3.74
C SER A 126 3.46 -1.16 4.03
N GLU A 127 3.27 -0.52 5.19
CA GLU A 127 4.01 0.67 5.61
C GLU A 127 5.36 0.38 6.28
N VAL A 128 5.67 -0.90 6.58
CA VAL A 128 6.92 -1.37 7.22
C VAL A 128 8.13 -1.33 6.27
#